data_AF-A0A7G6YRL7-F1
#
_entry.id   AF-A0A7G6YRL7-F1
#
_cell.length_a   1.000
_cell.length_b   1.000
_cell.length_c   1.000
_cell.angle_alpha   90.00
_cell.angle_beta   90.00
_cell.angle_gamma   90.00
#
_symmetry.space_group_name_H-M   'P 1'
#
loop_
_entity.id
_entity.type
_entity.pdbx_description
1 polymer ?
#
loop_
_entity_poly.entity_id
_entity_poly.type
_entity_poly.pdbx_seq_one_letter_code
_entity_poly.pdbx_strand_id
1 'polypeptide(L)'
;MRVSYSLLLAATLLTGAACSRVDVNTPTADPNNGLAHPFSTPAPTSANTVVPVPSDDMPLDTTRRPDWINTRIQKIQSTRQLNPPAQMYRYEYRGQTVYYETISGADQFSTLYDTTGKVLCHPDGGLTGKGDGNCPDFEKRRTGGVLVWTDQR
;
A
#
# COMPACT_ATOMS: atom_id res chain seq x y z
N MET A 1 21.41 59.54 13.27
CA MET A 1 21.94 59.04 11.98
C MET A 1 20.80 58.34 11.25
N ARG A 2 20.36 58.89 10.11
CA ARG A 2 19.36 58.29 9.23
C ARG A 2 20.11 57.67 8.05
N VAL A 3 19.84 56.42 7.73
CA VAL A 3 20.31 55.82 6.49
C VAL A 3 19.09 55.25 5.76
N SER A 4 18.75 55.95 4.69
CA SER A 4 17.82 55.52 3.64
C SER A 4 18.51 54.47 2.77
N TYR A 5 17.79 53.44 2.34
CA TYR A 5 18.20 52.63 1.19
C TYR A 5 17.04 52.51 0.20
N SER A 6 17.37 52.89 -1.03
CA SER A 6 16.52 52.97 -2.20
C SER A 6 16.18 51.60 -2.79
N LEU A 7 15.02 51.54 -3.44
CA LEU A 7 14.52 50.48 -4.32
C LEU A 7 15.58 49.98 -5.32
N LEU A 8 15.46 48.72 -5.74
CA LEU A 8 15.30 48.35 -7.16
C LEU A 8 14.79 46.91 -7.34
N LEU A 9 14.03 46.75 -8.43
CA LEU A 9 13.22 45.64 -8.92
C LEU A 9 13.94 44.28 -9.06
N ALA A 10 13.19 43.18 -8.94
CA ALA A 10 12.70 42.37 -10.07
C ALA A 10 12.40 40.92 -9.64
N ALA A 11 11.20 40.41 -9.93
CA ALA A 11 10.95 39.03 -10.38
C ALA A 11 9.43 38.77 -10.48
N THR A 12 8.89 38.78 -11.69
CA THR A 12 7.60 38.14 -12.00
C THR A 12 7.85 37.10 -13.09
N LEU A 13 8.02 35.85 -12.66
CA LEU A 13 7.96 34.65 -13.51
C LEU A 13 6.49 34.23 -13.57
N LEU A 14 5.86 34.26 -14.75
CA LEU A 14 4.64 33.49 -15.02
C LEU A 14 4.33 33.45 -16.52
N THR A 15 3.64 32.37 -16.88
CA THR A 15 3.14 31.92 -18.20
C THR A 15 4.13 31.01 -18.95
N GLY A 16 3.79 29.80 -19.34
CA GLY A 16 2.57 29.01 -19.20
C GLY A 16 2.86 27.64 -19.82
N ALA A 17 2.74 26.56 -19.05
CA ALA A 17 2.86 25.22 -19.60
C ALA A 17 1.56 24.88 -20.33
N ALA A 18 1.61 24.78 -21.66
CA ALA A 18 0.53 24.25 -22.46
C ALA A 18 0.41 22.74 -22.18
N CYS A 19 -0.58 22.33 -21.40
CA CYS A 19 -1.00 20.94 -21.36
C CYS A 19 -1.69 20.61 -22.68
N SER A 20 -1.01 19.90 -23.58
CA SER A 20 -1.67 19.22 -24.70
C SER A 20 -2.67 18.22 -24.12
N ARG A 21 -3.95 18.41 -24.42
CA ARG A 21 -4.99 17.41 -24.15
C ARG A 21 -4.66 16.18 -24.99
N VAL A 22 -4.49 15.04 -24.33
CA VAL A 22 -4.48 13.73 -24.98
C VAL A 22 -5.95 13.31 -25.04
N ASP A 23 -6.56 13.41 -26.22
CA ASP A 23 -7.87 12.83 -26.46
C ASP A 23 -7.72 11.30 -26.45
N VAL A 24 -8.28 10.66 -25.42
CA VAL A 24 -8.37 9.19 -25.36
C VAL A 24 -9.53 8.78 -26.26
N ASN A 25 -9.26 8.70 -27.55
CA ASN A 25 -10.15 8.00 -28.47
C ASN A 25 -9.93 6.51 -28.25
N THR A 26 -10.74 5.91 -27.37
CA THR A 26 -10.83 4.45 -27.27
C THR A 26 -11.32 3.92 -28.62
N PRO A 27 -10.53 3.14 -29.38
CA PRO A 27 -11.07 2.41 -30.51
C PRO A 27 -11.91 1.29 -29.91
N THR A 28 -13.24 1.37 -30.07
CA THR A 28 -14.09 0.19 -29.96
C THR A 28 -13.70 -0.72 -31.12
N ALA A 29 -12.74 -1.61 -30.90
CA ALA A 29 -12.40 -2.64 -31.85
C ALA A 29 -13.46 -3.75 -31.74
N ASP A 30 -14.33 -3.81 -32.75
CA ASP A 30 -15.14 -5.00 -33.03
C ASP A 30 -14.22 -6.22 -33.22
N PRO A 31 -14.60 -7.41 -32.74
CA PRO A 31 -13.87 -8.61 -33.09
C PRO A 31 -14.31 -8.97 -34.51
N ASN A 32 -13.44 -8.83 -35.51
CA ASN A 32 -13.23 -9.83 -36.56
C ASN A 32 -12.19 -9.41 -37.61
N ASN A 33 -11.19 -10.28 -37.73
CA ASN A 33 -10.45 -10.64 -38.96
C ASN A 33 -9.51 -9.60 -39.61
N GLY A 34 -8.19 -9.81 -39.46
CA GLY A 34 -7.20 -9.12 -40.30
C GLY A 34 -5.72 -9.37 -39.95
N LEU A 35 -5.10 -10.31 -40.68
CA LEU A 35 -3.70 -10.35 -41.17
C LEU A 35 -2.56 -9.85 -40.27
N ALA A 36 -1.74 -10.79 -39.77
CA ALA A 36 -0.51 -10.52 -39.01
C ALA A 36 0.67 -10.08 -39.91
N HIS A 37 1.34 -8.98 -39.54
CA HIS A 37 2.63 -8.58 -40.09
C HIS A 37 3.80 -9.28 -39.35
N PRO A 38 4.88 -9.71 -40.04
CA PRO A 38 5.90 -10.60 -39.45
C PRO A 38 6.99 -9.91 -38.60
N PHE A 39 6.82 -8.64 -38.19
CA PHE A 39 7.84 -7.90 -37.42
C PHE A 39 7.30 -7.19 -36.16
N SER A 40 6.26 -7.72 -35.54
CA SER A 40 5.88 -7.31 -34.19
C SER A 40 6.52 -8.28 -33.19
N THR A 41 7.60 -7.85 -32.53
CA THR A 41 8.04 -8.45 -31.27
C THR A 41 6.80 -8.51 -30.35
N PRO A 42 6.38 -9.68 -29.86
CA PRO A 42 5.26 -9.74 -28.93
C PRO A 42 5.61 -8.86 -27.73
N ALA A 43 4.75 -7.89 -27.40
CA ALA A 43 4.79 -7.28 -26.08
C ALA A 43 4.75 -8.44 -25.07
N PRO A 44 5.58 -8.43 -24.00
CA PRO A 44 5.38 -9.40 -22.93
C PRO A 44 3.93 -9.22 -22.48
N THR A 45 3.14 -10.29 -22.65
CA THR A 45 1.82 -10.37 -22.05
C THR A 45 2.03 -10.01 -20.59
N SER A 46 1.46 -8.89 -20.16
CA SER A 46 1.32 -8.60 -18.74
C SER A 46 0.51 -9.76 -18.20
N ALA A 47 1.19 -10.79 -17.71
CA ALA A 47 0.59 -11.78 -16.86
C ALA A 47 0.04 -10.95 -15.72
N ASN A 48 -1.28 -10.80 -15.69
CA ASN A 48 -1.99 -10.05 -14.66
C ASN A 48 -1.31 -10.40 -13.33
N THR A 49 -0.56 -9.44 -12.77
CA THR A 49 -0.14 -9.52 -11.39
C THR A 49 -1.45 -9.42 -10.63
N VAL A 50 -2.05 -10.59 -10.38
CA VAL A 50 -3.02 -10.75 -9.32
C VAL A 50 -2.21 -10.43 -8.08
N VAL A 51 -2.15 -9.13 -7.74
CA VAL A 51 -1.91 -8.74 -6.37
C VAL A 51 -2.96 -9.54 -5.61
N PRO A 52 -2.56 -10.48 -4.73
CA PRO A 52 -3.54 -11.15 -3.89
C PRO A 52 -4.14 -10.02 -3.06
N VAL A 53 -5.31 -9.53 -3.46
CA VAL A 53 -6.19 -8.83 -2.54
C VAL A 53 -6.43 -9.86 -1.46
N PRO A 54 -5.98 -9.66 -0.20
CA PRO A 54 -6.33 -10.55 0.88
C PRO A 54 -7.85 -10.64 0.90
N SER A 55 -8.34 -11.84 0.59
CA SER A 55 -9.73 -12.14 0.33
C SER A 55 -10.59 -11.61 1.48
N ASP A 56 -11.62 -10.84 1.13
CA ASP A 56 -12.67 -10.28 2.00
C ASP A 56 -13.40 -11.34 2.88
N ASP A 57 -13.10 -12.63 2.71
CA ASP A 57 -13.77 -13.75 3.36
C ASP A 57 -13.01 -14.35 4.55
N MET A 58 -11.96 -13.70 5.06
CA MET A 58 -11.26 -14.24 6.23
C MET A 58 -12.11 -14.05 7.49
N PRO A 59 -12.33 -15.10 8.32
CA PRO A 59 -13.24 -15.01 9.46
C PRO A 59 -12.82 -13.89 10.42
N LEU A 60 -13.76 -13.00 10.76
CA LEU A 60 -13.57 -12.04 11.84
C LEU A 60 -13.75 -12.76 13.18
N ASP A 61 -12.69 -12.82 13.98
CA ASP A 61 -12.72 -13.41 15.34
C ASP A 61 -12.08 -12.44 16.34
N THR A 62 -12.94 -11.68 17.03
CA THR A 62 -12.50 -10.70 18.02
C THR A 62 -12.04 -11.34 19.34
N THR A 63 -12.37 -12.61 19.59
CA THR A 63 -11.94 -13.33 20.80
C THR A 63 -10.43 -13.61 20.81
N ARG A 64 -9.80 -13.56 19.62
CA ARG A 64 -8.36 -13.74 19.42
C ARG A 64 -7.58 -12.43 19.46
N ARG A 65 -8.13 -11.36 20.06
CA ARG A 65 -7.51 -10.04 20.13
C ARG A 65 -6.96 -9.77 21.55
N PRO A 66 -5.63 -9.78 21.76
CA PRO A 66 -5.04 -9.35 23.01
C PRO A 66 -5.29 -7.86 23.28
N ASP A 67 -5.26 -7.47 24.55
CA ASP A 67 -5.58 -6.10 24.99
C ASP A 67 -4.71 -5.02 24.32
N TRP A 68 -3.43 -5.31 24.06
CA TRP A 68 -2.53 -4.35 23.41
C TRP A 68 -3.01 -3.95 22.00
N ILE A 69 -3.75 -4.83 21.31
CA ILE A 69 -4.32 -4.51 20.01
C ILE A 69 -5.40 -3.43 20.16
N ASN A 70 -6.17 -3.40 21.26
CA ASN A 70 -7.15 -2.33 21.48
C ASN A 70 -6.47 -0.96 21.62
N THR A 71 -5.32 -0.90 22.31
CA THR A 71 -4.51 0.32 22.37
C THR A 71 -3.97 0.71 20.99
N ARG A 72 -3.55 -0.27 20.17
CA ARG A 72 -3.10 0.00 18.80
C ARG A 72 -4.24 0.51 17.90
N ILE A 73 -5.43 -0.06 18.01
CA ILE A 73 -6.65 0.37 17.30
C ILE A 73 -6.96 1.83 17.63
N GLN A 74 -6.96 2.20 18.91
CA GLN A 74 -7.21 3.59 19.32
C GLN A 74 -6.19 4.55 18.70
N LYS A 75 -4.91 4.15 18.62
CA LYS A 75 -3.87 4.94 17.97
C LYS A 75 -4.16 5.14 16.49
N ILE A 76 -4.52 4.08 15.75
CA ILE A 76 -4.89 4.18 14.32
C ILE A 76 -6.14 5.05 14.15
N GLN A 77 -7.13 4.90 15.03
CA GLN A 77 -8.36 5.68 14.98
C GLN A 77 -8.17 7.17 15.32
N SER A 78 -7.07 7.53 15.98
CA SER A 78 -6.68 8.93 16.21
C SER A 78 -5.97 9.58 15.02
N THR A 79 -5.55 8.80 14.01
CA THR A 79 -4.94 9.34 12.79
C THR A 79 -5.99 9.56 11.71
N ARG A 80 -5.57 10.18 10.60
CA ARG A 80 -6.36 10.25 9.36
C ARG A 80 -6.79 8.83 8.95
N GLN A 81 -8.02 8.72 8.46
CA GLN A 81 -8.53 7.52 7.82
C GLN A 81 -7.61 7.06 6.68
N LEU A 82 -7.32 5.77 6.65
CA LEU A 82 -6.46 5.14 5.66
C LEU A 82 -7.29 4.57 4.51
N ASN A 83 -6.70 4.52 3.33
CA ASN A 83 -7.29 3.91 2.15
C ASN A 83 -6.23 3.09 1.37
N PRO A 84 -6.30 1.75 1.38
CA PRO A 84 -7.31 0.91 2.05
C PRO A 84 -7.32 1.01 3.60
N PRO A 85 -8.43 0.60 4.26
CA PRO A 85 -8.51 0.56 5.72
C PRO A 85 -7.39 -0.29 6.34
N ALA A 86 -6.90 0.11 7.50
CA ALA A 86 -5.98 -0.73 8.27
C ALA A 86 -6.70 -2.00 8.73
N GLN A 87 -6.00 -3.12 8.67
CA GLN A 87 -6.47 -4.42 9.12
C GLN A 87 -5.45 -5.03 10.08
N MET A 88 -5.95 -5.82 11.01
CA MET A 88 -5.13 -6.61 11.92
C MET A 88 -5.51 -8.07 11.75
N TYR A 89 -4.51 -8.88 11.47
CA TYR A 89 -4.65 -10.31 11.24
C TYR A 89 -3.85 -11.11 12.26
N ARG A 90 -4.33 -12.30 12.61
CA ARG A 90 -3.58 -13.29 13.38
C ARG A 90 -3.13 -14.41 12.45
N TYR A 91 -1.87 -14.81 12.55
CA TYR A 91 -1.30 -15.94 11.81
C TYR A 91 -0.47 -16.84 12.72
N GLU A 92 -0.21 -18.07 12.26
CA GLU A 92 0.92 -18.86 12.72
C GLU A 92 2.10 -18.66 11.77
N TYR A 93 3.27 -18.35 12.32
CA TYR A 93 4.51 -18.11 11.59
C TYR A 93 5.69 -18.59 12.42
N ARG A 94 6.55 -19.46 11.84
CA ARG A 94 7.70 -20.07 12.53
C ARG A 94 7.34 -20.75 13.87
N GLY A 95 6.16 -21.37 13.93
CA GLY A 95 5.66 -22.05 15.13
C GLY A 95 5.18 -21.11 16.24
N GLN A 96 5.00 -19.83 15.94
CA GLN A 96 4.52 -18.82 16.88
C GLN A 96 3.28 -18.13 16.33
N THR A 97 2.37 -17.76 17.24
CA THR A 97 1.29 -16.84 16.92
C THR A 97 1.86 -15.43 16.75
N VAL A 98 1.49 -14.78 15.65
CA VAL A 98 1.89 -13.41 15.32
C VAL A 98 0.69 -12.58 14.88
N TYR A 99 0.81 -11.26 15.01
CA TYR A 99 -0.20 -10.31 14.59
C TYR A 99 0.36 -9.40 13.50
N TYR A 100 -0.35 -9.32 12.37
CA TYR A 100 0.07 -8.58 11.19
C TYR A 100 -0.86 -7.41 10.96
N GLU A 101 -0.32 -6.19 11.05
CA GLU A 101 -1.01 -4.94 10.78
C GLU A 101 -0.72 -4.46 9.36
N THR A 102 -1.77 -4.32 8.56
CA THR A 102 -1.68 -3.66 7.26
C THR A 102 -1.78 -2.15 7.45
N ILE A 103 -0.90 -1.42 6.76
CA ILE A 103 -0.98 0.03 6.69
C ILE A 103 -0.87 0.43 5.22
N SER A 104 -1.81 1.24 4.75
CA SER A 104 -1.77 1.80 3.40
C SER A 104 -1.15 3.18 3.38
N GLY A 105 -0.08 3.34 2.60
CA GLY A 105 0.51 4.63 2.30
C GLY A 105 1.74 4.47 1.44
N ALA A 106 2.06 5.48 0.62
CA ALA A 106 3.32 5.50 -0.12
C ALA A 106 4.47 5.33 0.87
N ASP A 107 5.30 4.32 0.62
CA ASP A 107 6.51 4.00 1.40
C ASP A 107 6.28 3.67 2.88
N GLN A 108 5.05 3.33 3.28
CA GLN A 108 4.77 2.86 4.64
C GLN A 108 5.00 1.36 4.76
N PHE A 109 5.42 0.92 5.94
CA PHE A 109 5.62 -0.50 6.25
C PHE A 109 4.39 -1.09 6.92
N SER A 110 3.98 -2.27 6.49
CA SER A 110 3.17 -3.15 7.32
C SER A 110 4.02 -3.69 8.47
N THR A 111 3.39 -4.09 9.58
CA THR A 111 4.13 -4.46 10.80
C THR A 111 3.71 -5.81 11.33
N LEU A 112 4.70 -6.66 11.65
CA LEU A 112 4.49 -7.93 12.32
C LEU A 112 4.83 -7.79 13.80
N TYR A 113 3.94 -8.27 14.66
CA TYR A 113 4.06 -8.24 16.11
C TYR A 113 4.06 -9.67 16.68
N ASP A 114 4.74 -9.85 17.80
CA ASP A 114 4.57 -11.05 18.63
C ASP A 114 3.29 -10.97 19.49
N THR A 115 3.06 -11.99 20.31
CA THR A 115 1.89 -12.07 21.19
C THR A 115 1.83 -10.99 22.27
N THR A 116 2.95 -10.35 22.58
CA THR A 116 3.07 -9.27 23.58
C THR A 116 2.95 -7.87 22.95
N GLY A 117 2.85 -7.79 21.62
CA GLY A 117 2.78 -6.52 20.89
C GLY A 117 4.15 -5.92 20.56
N LYS A 118 5.24 -6.68 20.75
CA LYS A 118 6.57 -6.25 20.32
C LYS A 118 6.69 -6.41 18.81
N VAL A 119 7.23 -5.39 18.15
CA VAL A 119 7.54 -5.45 16.71
C VAL A 119 8.62 -6.52 16.47
N LEU A 120 8.31 -7.44 15.56
CA LEU A 120 9.23 -8.45 15.05
C LEU A 120 9.96 -7.94 13.81
N CYS A 121 9.23 -7.36 12.85
CA CYS A 121 9.75 -6.95 11.54
C CYS A 121 8.69 -6.23 10.69
N HIS A 122 9.12 -5.76 9.52
CA HIS A 122 8.29 -5.20 8.47
C HIS A 122 8.35 -6.10 7.22
N PRO A 123 7.37 -6.99 7.00
CA PRO A 123 7.46 -8.00 5.93
C PRO A 123 7.26 -7.42 4.52
N ASP A 124 6.61 -6.27 4.39
CA ASP A 124 6.31 -5.60 3.12
C ASP A 124 6.19 -4.08 3.31
N GLY A 125 6.01 -3.37 2.21
CA GLY A 125 5.95 -1.91 2.18
C GLY A 125 7.33 -1.26 2.07
N GLY A 126 7.39 0.02 2.44
CA GLY A 126 8.57 0.86 2.21
C GLY A 126 8.82 1.17 0.73
N LEU A 127 9.90 1.91 0.44
CA LEU A 127 10.25 2.38 -0.91
C LEU A 127 10.31 1.27 -1.98
N THR A 128 10.67 0.05 -1.57
CA THR A 128 10.82 -1.08 -2.49
C THR A 128 9.62 -2.02 -2.49
N GLY A 129 8.68 -1.85 -1.56
CA GLY A 129 7.61 -2.81 -1.27
C GLY A 129 8.06 -4.09 -0.58
N LYS A 130 9.36 -4.29 -0.30
CA LYS A 130 9.93 -5.54 0.24
C LYS A 130 10.07 -5.56 1.76
N GLY A 131 9.61 -4.51 2.45
CA GLY A 131 9.78 -4.42 3.88
C GLY A 131 11.22 -4.10 4.31
N ASP A 132 11.56 -4.49 5.53
CA ASP A 132 12.87 -4.23 6.17
C ASP A 132 13.90 -5.36 5.95
N GLY A 133 13.50 -6.47 5.33
CA GLY A 133 14.34 -7.64 5.10
C GLY A 133 14.51 -8.58 6.29
N ASN A 134 13.89 -8.32 7.44
CA ASN A 134 14.01 -9.17 8.65
C ASN A 134 13.07 -10.39 8.61
N CYS A 135 11.97 -10.31 7.86
CA CYS A 135 11.02 -11.41 7.66
C CYS A 135 10.68 -11.63 6.18
N PRO A 136 11.67 -11.95 5.33
CA PRO A 136 11.49 -12.01 3.87
C PRO A 136 10.60 -13.17 3.41
N ASP A 137 10.37 -14.17 4.28
CA ASP A 137 9.56 -15.36 4.01
C ASP A 137 8.19 -15.33 4.68
N PHE A 138 7.81 -14.24 5.37
CA PHE A 138 6.53 -14.14 6.08
C PHE A 138 5.34 -14.46 5.17
N GLU A 139 5.26 -13.81 4.02
CA GLU A 139 4.14 -14.00 3.09
C GLU A 139 3.98 -15.43 2.61
N LYS A 140 5.10 -16.16 2.44
CA LYS A 140 5.10 -17.55 1.95
C LYS A 140 4.87 -18.58 3.06
N ARG A 141 5.13 -18.24 4.32
CA ARG A 141 5.15 -19.19 5.44
C ARG A 141 4.10 -18.94 6.51
N ARG A 142 3.41 -17.79 6.48
CA ARG A 142 2.26 -17.56 7.36
C ARG A 142 1.13 -18.52 7.03
N THR A 143 0.45 -19.02 8.05
CA THR A 143 -0.69 -19.93 7.91
C THR A 143 -1.78 -19.59 8.92
N GLY A 144 -2.98 -20.17 8.74
CA GLY A 144 -4.06 -20.05 9.73
C GLY A 144 -4.56 -18.61 9.92
N GLY A 145 -4.65 -17.85 8.82
CA GLY A 145 -5.07 -16.46 8.85
C GLY A 145 -6.47 -16.27 9.42
N VAL A 146 -6.57 -15.34 10.37
CA VAL A 146 -7.85 -14.89 10.95
C VAL A 146 -7.84 -13.36 11.00
N LEU A 147 -8.90 -12.72 10.54
CA LEU A 147 -9.08 -11.28 10.71
C LEU A 147 -9.47 -11.03 12.17
N VAL A 148 -8.73 -10.19 12.89
CA VAL A 148 -9.06 -9.87 14.28
C VAL A 148 -9.59 -8.45 14.43
N TRP A 149 -9.35 -7.57 13.46
CA TRP A 149 -9.92 -6.23 13.37
C TRP A 149 -9.73 -5.61 11.99
N THR A 150 -10.64 -4.75 11.57
CA THR A 150 -10.50 -3.86 10.41
C THR A 150 -11.02 -2.47 10.81
N ASP A 151 -10.38 -1.41 10.35
CA ASP A 151 -10.93 -0.05 10.51
C ASP A 151 -12.26 0.03 9.75
N GLN A 152 -13.27 0.66 10.36
CA GLN A 152 -14.64 0.76 9.84
C GLN A 152 -15.03 2.21 9.51
N ARG A 153 -14.12 3.16 9.75
CA ARG A 153 -14.31 4.57 9.41
C ARG A 153 -14.29 4.78 7.92
#